data_AF-A0A0F9DLR4-F1
#
_entry.id   AF-A0A0F9DLR4-F1
#
_cell.length_a   1.000
_cell.length_b   1.000
_cell.length_c   1.000
_cell.angle_alpha   90.00
_cell.angle_beta   90.00
_cell.angle_gamma   90.00
#
_symmetry.space_group_name_H-M   'P 1'
#
loop_
_entity.id
_entity.type
_entity.pdbx_description
1 polymer ?
#
loop_
_entity_poly.entity_id
_entity_poly.type
_entity_poly.pdbx_seq_one_letter_code
_entity_poly.pdbx_strand_id
1 'polypeptide(L)'
;MPKKKTITKKDKKESSKEDITGFPGGFEVNLDKKTKSGDKLRDVLSKHVGETLDQELKNQEDLIDKLPYWHDQYRGKREPKSFPWQNCANVAIPLTRSNTDAIFVRIIDALFNKVKLWIAKAQKKEFVGFDRELEEQLNWFQKNILQLKKKLFSPLLECIKTGTGLVMIVNEEKHDERMAYATPEELKDPNVKKYSAKGTPSKLVKRIDKTYTGPNIYPIPRSDWVISSDATSIDEAYMCGYRVRLRKPQIDSKVRQDLYDKKEVKKLTAPDKVDEATERRAEAQGKE
;
A
#
# COMPACT_ATOMS: atom_id res chain seq x y z
N MET A 1 8.26 -58.46 24.50
CA MET A 1 7.29 -57.41 24.89
C MET A 1 7.48 -56.20 23.97
N PRO A 2 6.45 -55.78 23.21
CA PRO A 2 6.59 -54.69 22.25
C PRO A 2 6.49 -53.32 22.94
N LYS A 3 7.46 -52.44 22.66
CA LYS A 3 7.48 -51.06 23.16
C LYS A 3 6.39 -50.24 22.45
N LYS A 4 5.38 -49.78 23.20
CA LYS A 4 4.36 -48.83 22.74
C LYS A 4 5.04 -47.53 22.28
N LYS A 5 4.85 -47.16 21.01
CA LYS A 5 5.18 -45.82 20.49
C LYS A 5 4.23 -44.80 21.11
N THR A 6 4.77 -43.92 21.94
CA THR A 6 4.08 -42.74 22.49
C THR A 6 3.81 -41.77 21.34
N ILE A 7 2.55 -41.70 20.90
CA ILE A 7 2.08 -40.68 19.96
C ILE A 7 1.98 -39.38 20.76
N THR A 8 2.92 -38.47 20.55
CA THR A 8 2.85 -37.09 21.04
C THR A 8 1.63 -36.43 20.40
N LYS A 9 0.57 -36.22 21.20
CA LYS A 9 -0.52 -35.31 20.84
C LYS A 9 0.08 -33.94 20.59
N LYS A 10 0.08 -33.48 19.33
CA LYS A 10 0.28 -32.07 19.02
C LYS A 10 -0.84 -31.30 19.72
N ASP A 11 -0.47 -30.46 20.67
CA ASP A 11 -1.37 -29.49 21.27
C ASP A 11 -2.05 -28.69 20.15
N LYS A 12 -3.38 -28.78 20.09
CA LYS A 12 -4.18 -27.84 19.33
C LYS A 12 -3.91 -26.48 19.97
N LYS A 13 -3.18 -25.61 19.27
CA LYS A 13 -3.19 -24.18 19.57
C LYS A 13 -4.65 -23.75 19.58
N GLU A 14 -5.15 -23.40 20.75
CA GLU A 14 -6.39 -22.64 20.87
C GLU A 14 -6.14 -21.34 20.10
N SER A 15 -6.74 -21.23 18.92
CA SER A 15 -6.86 -19.96 18.22
C SER A 15 -7.50 -18.98 19.20
N SER A 16 -6.76 -17.96 19.61
CA SER A 16 -7.29 -16.84 20.39
C SER A 16 -8.34 -16.13 19.53
N LYS A 17 -9.56 -16.66 19.58
CA LYS A 17 -10.77 -16.03 19.07
C LYS A 17 -11.19 -14.96 20.06
N GLU A 18 -10.57 -13.79 19.95
CA GLU A 18 -11.36 -12.59 20.16
C GLU A 18 -12.21 -12.44 18.91
N ASP A 19 -13.37 -13.11 18.93
CA ASP A 19 -14.43 -12.95 17.94
C ASP A 19 -14.82 -11.46 17.94
N ILE A 20 -14.38 -10.72 16.92
CA ILE A 20 -15.03 -9.47 16.56
C ILE A 20 -16.46 -9.87 16.18
N THR A 21 -17.40 -9.59 17.08
CA THR A 21 -18.82 -9.87 16.89
C THR A 21 -19.28 -9.22 15.57
N GLY A 22 -19.50 -10.03 14.54
CA GLY A 22 -19.98 -9.60 13.22
C GLY A 22 -19.07 -9.90 12.03
N PHE A 23 -17.82 -10.35 12.21
CA PHE A 23 -16.94 -10.71 11.08
C PHE A 23 -16.71 -12.23 11.01
N PRO A 24 -17.38 -12.96 10.08
CA PRO A 24 -17.17 -14.42 9.91
C PRO A 24 -15.81 -14.78 9.27
N GLY A 25 -14.95 -13.80 9.01
CA GLY A 25 -13.64 -14.00 8.38
C GLY A 25 -12.55 -14.29 9.39
N GLY A 26 -12.45 -15.55 9.84
CA GLY A 26 -11.36 -15.97 10.74
C GLY A 26 -11.19 -17.47 10.93
N PHE A 27 -11.89 -18.31 10.17
CA PHE A 27 -11.68 -19.75 10.27
C PHE A 27 -10.40 -20.14 9.52
N GLU A 28 -9.49 -20.86 10.20
CA GLU A 28 -8.36 -21.50 9.54
C GLU A 28 -8.88 -22.52 8.51
N VAL A 29 -8.81 -22.16 7.23
CA VAL A 29 -9.19 -23.05 6.13
C VAL A 29 -7.98 -23.88 5.75
N ASN A 30 -8.11 -25.20 5.84
CA ASN A 30 -7.08 -26.11 5.33
C ASN A 30 -7.11 -26.12 3.79
N LEU A 31 -6.19 -25.36 3.18
CA LEU A 31 -6.06 -25.22 1.73
C LEU A 31 -5.60 -26.51 1.02
N ASP A 32 -5.01 -27.46 1.75
CA ASP A 32 -4.63 -28.77 1.23
C ASP A 32 -5.80 -29.78 1.23
N LYS A 33 -6.97 -29.39 1.74
CA LYS A 33 -8.18 -30.23 1.70
C LYS A 33 -8.55 -30.51 0.25
N LYS A 34 -8.76 -31.79 -0.08
CA LYS A 34 -9.28 -32.20 -1.38
C LYS A 34 -10.77 -31.88 -1.48
N THR A 35 -11.16 -31.29 -2.60
CA THR A 35 -12.56 -31.06 -2.95
C THR A 35 -13.22 -32.37 -3.38
N LYS A 36 -14.55 -32.34 -3.64
CA LYS A 36 -15.26 -33.52 -4.19
C LYS A 36 -14.69 -33.97 -5.54
N SER A 37 -14.09 -33.04 -6.29
CA SER A 37 -13.44 -33.29 -7.57
C SER A 37 -12.05 -33.93 -7.45
N GLY A 38 -11.49 -34.03 -6.24
CA GLY A 38 -10.15 -34.57 -5.99
C GLY A 38 -9.03 -33.54 -6.01
N ASP A 39 -9.28 -32.35 -6.57
CA ASP A 39 -8.33 -31.23 -6.60
C ASP A 39 -8.13 -30.60 -5.22
N LYS A 40 -6.94 -30.05 -4.98
CA LYS A 40 -6.69 -29.27 -3.76
C LYS A 40 -7.50 -27.99 -3.80
N LEU A 41 -8.10 -27.63 -2.67
CA LEU A 41 -8.86 -26.40 -2.52
C LEU A 41 -8.05 -25.16 -2.93
N ARG A 42 -6.73 -25.15 -2.62
CA ARG A 42 -5.80 -24.10 -3.06
C ARG A 42 -5.81 -23.87 -4.56
N ASP A 43 -5.79 -24.95 -5.35
CA ASP A 43 -5.67 -24.86 -6.81
C ASP A 43 -6.98 -24.36 -7.42
N VAL A 44 -8.12 -24.82 -6.89
CA VAL A 44 -9.46 -24.37 -7.28
C VAL A 44 -9.65 -22.88 -6.98
N LEU A 45 -9.29 -22.43 -5.77
CA LEU A 45 -9.40 -21.01 -5.39
C LEU A 45 -8.43 -20.14 -6.17
N SER A 46 -7.19 -20.60 -6.38
CA SER A 46 -6.20 -19.87 -7.19
C SER A 46 -6.68 -19.70 -8.63
N LYS A 47 -7.31 -20.72 -9.21
CA LYS A 47 -7.89 -20.65 -10.55
C LYS A 47 -9.06 -19.67 -10.59
N HIS A 48 -10.01 -19.77 -9.65
CA HIS A 48 -11.16 -18.89 -9.56
C HIS A 48 -10.76 -17.41 -9.39
N VAL A 49 -9.82 -17.13 -8.49
CA VAL A 49 -9.29 -15.77 -8.28
C VAL A 49 -8.56 -15.27 -9.53
N GLY A 50 -7.78 -16.11 -10.20
CA GLY A 50 -7.12 -15.76 -11.46
C GLY A 50 -8.11 -15.42 -12.57
N GLU A 51 -9.11 -16.27 -12.81
CA GLU A 51 -10.15 -16.05 -13.81
C GLU A 51 -10.97 -14.79 -13.53
N THR A 52 -11.33 -14.57 -12.25
CA THR A 52 -12.07 -13.36 -11.85
C THR A 52 -11.22 -12.11 -12.05
N LEU A 53 -9.93 -12.15 -11.67
CA LEU A 53 -9.01 -11.04 -11.87
C LEU A 53 -8.81 -10.71 -13.35
N ASP A 54 -8.59 -11.72 -14.19
CA ASP A 54 -8.43 -11.54 -15.64
C ASP A 54 -9.70 -10.95 -16.27
N GLN A 55 -10.88 -11.36 -15.81
CA GLN A 55 -12.14 -10.77 -16.25
C GLN A 55 -12.26 -9.30 -15.85
N GLU A 56 -11.98 -8.94 -14.60
CA GLU A 56 -12.08 -7.54 -14.16
C GLU A 56 -11.00 -6.63 -14.77
N LEU A 57 -9.82 -7.18 -15.09
CA LEU A 57 -8.79 -6.45 -15.82
C LEU A 57 -9.26 -6.14 -17.24
N LYS A 58 -9.84 -7.11 -17.95
CA LYS A 58 -10.43 -6.89 -19.29
C LYS A 58 -11.56 -5.88 -19.25
N ASN A 59 -12.43 -5.96 -18.25
CA ASN A 59 -13.53 -5.00 -18.09
C ASN A 59 -13.03 -3.56 -17.89
N GLN A 60 -11.82 -3.37 -17.35
CA GLN A 60 -11.22 -2.07 -17.09
C GLN A 60 -10.18 -1.63 -18.12
N GLU A 61 -9.85 -2.49 -19.08
CA GLU A 61 -8.79 -2.28 -20.08
C GLU A 61 -9.01 -0.97 -20.86
N ASP A 62 -10.23 -0.76 -21.35
CA ASP A 62 -10.64 0.46 -22.09
C ASP A 62 -10.36 1.77 -21.33
N LEU A 63 -10.47 1.76 -20.00
CA LEU A 63 -10.22 2.93 -19.17
C LEU A 63 -8.72 3.06 -18.86
N ILE A 64 -8.04 1.93 -18.61
CA ILE A 64 -6.61 1.89 -18.33
C ILE A 64 -5.81 2.37 -19.54
N ASP A 65 -6.19 1.95 -20.75
CA ASP A 65 -5.54 2.32 -22.01
C ASP A 65 -5.67 3.82 -22.34
N LYS A 66 -6.68 4.49 -21.78
CA LYS A 66 -6.87 5.95 -21.92
C LYS A 66 -6.04 6.76 -20.91
N LEU A 67 -5.50 6.14 -19.85
CA LEU A 67 -4.71 6.86 -18.84
C LEU A 67 -3.48 7.56 -19.44
N PRO A 68 -2.65 6.93 -20.30
CA PRO A 68 -1.51 7.60 -20.93
C PRO A 68 -1.94 8.83 -21.74
N TYR A 69 -3.04 8.70 -22.51
CA TYR A 69 -3.60 9.80 -23.28
C TYR A 69 -4.00 10.99 -22.40
N TRP A 70 -4.75 10.77 -21.31
CA TRP A 70 -5.13 11.83 -20.38
C TRP A 70 -3.93 12.47 -19.69
N HIS A 71 -2.92 11.66 -19.33
CA HIS A 71 -1.67 12.17 -18.76
C HIS A 71 -0.90 13.04 -19.75
N ASP A 72 -0.84 12.66 -21.02
CA ASP A 72 -0.15 13.42 -22.05
C ASP A 72 -0.91 14.70 -22.43
N GLN A 73 -2.24 14.65 -22.50
CA GLN A 73 -3.08 15.84 -22.61
C GLN A 73 -2.84 16.83 -21.46
N TYR A 74 -2.80 16.34 -20.22
CA TYR A 74 -2.49 17.17 -19.06
C TYR A 74 -1.06 17.73 -19.11
N ARG A 75 -0.09 16.97 -19.63
CA ARG A 75 1.28 17.46 -19.82
C ARG A 75 1.42 18.42 -21.00
N GLY A 76 0.39 18.55 -21.84
CA GLY A 76 0.46 19.30 -23.09
C GLY A 76 1.37 18.64 -24.12
N LYS A 77 1.62 17.33 -24.01
CA LYS A 77 2.37 16.60 -25.03
C LYS A 77 1.46 16.38 -26.23
N ARG A 78 1.95 16.74 -27.40
CA ARG A 78 1.28 16.49 -28.69
C ARG A 78 2.19 15.67 -29.57
N GLU A 79 1.57 14.84 -30.39
CA GLU A 79 2.28 14.13 -31.45
C GLU A 79 2.92 15.14 -32.40
N PRO A 80 4.13 14.85 -32.92
CA PRO A 80 4.81 15.70 -33.87
C PRO A 80 3.90 16.07 -35.04
N LYS A 81 3.82 17.36 -35.36
CA LYS A 81 2.99 17.83 -36.47
C LYS A 81 3.76 17.68 -37.78
N SER A 82 3.12 17.07 -38.78
CA SER A 82 3.71 16.87 -40.12
C SER A 82 3.28 17.91 -41.16
N PHE A 83 2.40 18.85 -40.79
CA PHE A 83 1.87 19.89 -41.68
C PHE A 83 2.12 21.30 -41.12
N PRO A 84 2.66 22.25 -41.91
CA PRO A 84 2.88 22.19 -43.37
C PRO A 84 4.10 21.37 -43.85
N TRP A 85 5.07 21.06 -43.00
CA TRP A 85 6.19 20.15 -43.32
C TRP A 85 6.49 19.20 -42.15
N GLN A 86 7.22 18.10 -42.42
CA GLN A 86 7.58 17.12 -41.38
C GLN A 86 8.39 17.78 -40.25
N ASN A 87 8.03 17.46 -38.99
CA ASN A 87 8.66 18.03 -37.78
C ASN A 87 8.56 19.57 -37.70
N CYS A 88 7.51 20.17 -38.27
CA CYS A 88 7.25 21.59 -38.08
C CYS A 88 7.00 21.95 -36.59
N ALA A 89 7.11 23.24 -36.26
CA ALA A 89 6.95 23.72 -34.90
C ALA A 89 5.60 23.29 -34.30
N ASN A 90 5.65 22.48 -33.25
CA ASN A 90 4.48 21.93 -32.57
C ASN A 90 4.26 22.64 -31.23
N VAL A 91 3.86 23.90 -31.29
CA VAL A 91 3.53 24.67 -30.09
C VAL A 91 2.23 24.12 -29.50
N ALA A 92 2.35 23.46 -28.35
CA ALA A 92 1.21 22.94 -27.60
C ALA A 92 0.92 23.85 -26.40
N ILE A 93 -0.18 24.59 -26.45
CA ILE A 93 -0.67 25.35 -25.29
C ILE A 93 -1.39 24.36 -24.37
N PRO A 94 -0.94 24.16 -23.11
CA PRO A 94 -1.50 23.16 -22.21
C PRO A 94 -2.79 23.68 -21.54
N LEU A 95 -3.83 23.95 -22.35
CA LEU A 95 -5.13 24.45 -21.87
C LEU A 95 -5.77 23.50 -20.85
N THR A 96 -5.72 22.20 -21.11
CA THR A 96 -6.22 21.16 -20.19
C THR A 96 -5.54 21.27 -18.83
N ARG A 97 -4.21 21.42 -18.81
CA ARG A 97 -3.45 21.59 -17.56
C ARG A 97 -3.91 22.80 -16.79
N SER A 98 -4.02 23.95 -17.46
CA SER A 98 -4.39 25.21 -16.82
C SER A 98 -5.78 25.11 -16.18
N ASN A 99 -6.73 24.48 -16.86
CA ASN A 99 -8.08 24.27 -16.33
C ASN A 99 -8.10 23.25 -15.18
N THR A 100 -7.43 22.12 -15.33
CA THR A 100 -7.31 21.10 -14.27
C THR A 100 -6.66 21.68 -13.02
N ASP A 101 -5.56 22.43 -13.16
CA ASP A 101 -4.85 23.04 -12.05
C ASP A 101 -5.71 24.13 -11.38
N ALA A 102 -6.47 24.92 -12.14
CA ALA A 102 -7.40 25.91 -11.58
C ALA A 102 -8.54 25.26 -10.76
N ILE A 103 -9.12 24.17 -11.27
CA ILE A 103 -10.14 23.39 -10.54
C ILE A 103 -9.52 22.76 -9.28
N PHE A 104 -8.33 22.20 -9.41
CA PHE A 104 -7.61 21.56 -8.32
C PHE A 104 -7.30 22.54 -7.18
N VAL A 105 -6.77 23.73 -7.50
CA VAL A 105 -6.49 24.77 -6.49
C VAL A 105 -7.77 25.16 -5.77
N ARG A 106 -8.88 25.36 -6.48
CA ARG A 106 -10.18 25.67 -5.86
C ARG A 106 -10.65 24.57 -4.91
N ILE A 107 -10.48 23.30 -5.27
CA ILE A 107 -10.85 22.16 -4.41
C ILE A 107 -9.94 22.11 -3.17
N ILE A 108 -8.63 22.25 -3.34
CA ILE A 108 -7.68 22.24 -2.22
C ILE A 108 -7.95 23.40 -1.28
N ASP A 109 -8.21 24.60 -1.79
CA ASP A 109 -8.54 25.75 -0.96
C ASP A 109 -9.91 25.56 -0.28
N ALA A 110 -10.93 25.07 -0.99
CA ALA A 110 -12.24 24.79 -0.39
C ALA A 110 -12.18 23.75 0.74
N LEU A 111 -11.29 22.76 0.64
CA LEU A 111 -11.10 21.74 1.66
C LEU A 111 -10.20 22.26 2.80
N PHE A 112 -8.99 22.69 2.49
CA PHE A 112 -7.93 22.92 3.48
C PHE A 112 -7.79 24.36 3.96
N ASN A 113 -8.45 25.34 3.32
CA ASN A 113 -8.47 26.73 3.82
C ASN A 113 -9.52 26.94 4.93
N LYS A 114 -10.38 25.95 5.18
CA LYS A 114 -11.29 25.97 6.34
C LYS A 114 -10.50 25.86 7.64
N VAL A 115 -10.95 26.57 8.67
CA VAL A 115 -10.33 26.55 10.01
C VAL A 115 -10.32 25.12 10.59
N LYS A 116 -11.41 24.36 10.36
CA LYS A 116 -11.61 23.00 10.85
C LYS A 116 -12.07 22.08 9.72
N LEU A 117 -11.38 20.96 9.54
CA LEU A 117 -11.75 19.92 8.57
C LEU A 117 -12.64 18.85 9.19
N TRP A 118 -12.41 18.54 10.46
CA TRP A 118 -13.22 17.60 11.22
C TRP A 118 -14.29 18.35 11.97
N ILE A 119 -15.52 17.84 11.89
CA ILE A 119 -16.66 18.30 12.67
C ILE A 119 -17.06 17.13 13.56
N ALA A 120 -16.89 17.27 14.86
CA ALA A 120 -17.26 16.24 15.81
C ALA A 120 -18.63 16.59 16.41
N LYS A 121 -19.53 15.61 16.49
CA LYS A 121 -20.83 15.78 17.13
C LYS A 121 -20.97 14.76 18.25
N ALA A 122 -21.16 15.25 19.47
CA ALA A 122 -21.43 14.38 20.61
C ALA A 122 -22.74 13.61 20.39
N GLN A 123 -22.68 12.28 20.42
CA GLN A 123 -23.87 11.43 20.32
C GLN A 123 -24.58 11.26 21.66
N LYS A 124 -23.84 11.33 22.77
CA LYS A 124 -24.36 11.22 24.14
C LYS A 124 -24.25 12.55 24.86
N LYS A 125 -25.21 12.84 25.75
CA LYS A 125 -25.26 14.08 26.54
C LYS A 125 -24.03 14.27 27.44
N GLU A 126 -23.44 13.18 27.92
CA GLU A 126 -22.25 13.19 28.79
C GLU A 126 -21.01 13.78 28.12
N PHE A 127 -20.94 13.71 26.77
CA PHE A 127 -19.80 14.20 26.01
C PHE A 127 -20.01 15.61 25.43
N VAL A 128 -21.11 16.28 25.80
CA VAL A 128 -21.39 17.64 25.36
C VAL A 128 -20.36 18.58 25.99
N GLY A 129 -19.60 19.27 25.15
CA GLY A 129 -18.50 20.16 25.56
C GLY A 129 -17.10 19.66 25.21
N PHE A 130 -16.92 18.33 25.00
CA PHE A 130 -15.64 17.76 24.56
C PHE A 130 -15.48 17.77 23.03
N ASP A 131 -16.56 18.01 22.29
CA ASP A 131 -16.58 18.09 20.83
C ASP A 131 -15.59 19.12 20.30
N ARG A 132 -15.55 20.32 20.89
CA ARG A 132 -14.62 21.37 20.48
C ARG A 132 -13.16 21.00 20.71
N GLU A 133 -12.83 20.43 21.86
CA GLU A 133 -11.46 20.00 22.18
C GLU A 133 -11.01 18.87 21.25
N LEU A 134 -11.89 17.90 21.00
CA LEU A 134 -11.64 16.81 20.08
C LEU A 134 -11.43 17.32 18.65
N GLU A 135 -12.22 18.28 18.18
CA GLU A 135 -12.01 18.91 16.87
C GLU A 135 -10.65 19.61 16.79
N GLU A 136 -10.25 20.35 17.81
CA GLU A 136 -8.94 21.04 17.85
C GLU A 136 -7.79 20.03 17.82
N GLN A 137 -7.89 18.94 18.60
CA GLN A 137 -6.92 17.86 18.59
C GLN A 137 -6.86 17.11 17.26
N LEU A 138 -8.00 16.76 16.66
CA LEU A 138 -8.06 16.13 15.34
C LEU A 138 -7.48 17.04 14.26
N ASN A 139 -7.76 18.35 14.33
CA ASN A 139 -7.19 19.34 13.43
C ASN A 139 -5.68 19.48 13.58
N TRP A 140 -5.15 19.44 14.81
CA TRP A 140 -3.71 19.42 15.05
C TRP A 140 -3.08 18.11 14.53
N PHE A 141 -3.72 16.97 14.80
CA PHE A 141 -3.28 15.65 14.35
C PHE A 141 -3.18 15.58 12.83
N GLN A 142 -4.20 16.02 12.10
CA GLN A 142 -4.17 15.94 10.64
C GLN A 142 -3.10 16.86 10.00
N LYS A 143 -2.78 17.99 10.63
CA LYS A 143 -1.82 18.98 10.11
C LYS A 143 -0.39 18.53 10.39
N ASN A 144 -0.12 18.11 11.62
CA ASN A 144 1.24 17.85 12.09
C ASN A 144 1.67 16.40 11.89
N ILE A 145 0.78 15.43 12.16
CA ILE A 145 1.10 14.01 12.14
C ILE A 145 0.69 13.38 10.82
N LEU A 146 -0.60 13.47 10.45
CA LEU A 146 -1.10 12.83 9.24
C LEU A 146 -0.63 13.56 7.99
N GLN A 147 -0.42 14.88 8.05
CA GLN A 147 -0.08 15.73 6.91
C GLN A 147 -1.06 15.54 5.74
N LEU A 148 -2.37 15.56 6.05
CA LEU A 148 -3.43 15.15 5.13
C LEU A 148 -3.39 15.89 3.79
N LYS A 149 -3.16 17.22 3.81
CA LYS A 149 -3.03 18.05 2.60
C LYS A 149 -1.97 17.52 1.62
N LYS A 150 -0.81 17.10 2.14
CA LYS A 150 0.29 16.59 1.32
C LYS A 150 -0.05 15.23 0.71
N LYS A 151 -0.70 14.36 1.49
CA LYS A 151 -1.03 12.99 1.06
C LYS A 151 -2.21 12.92 0.09
N LEU A 152 -3.22 13.79 0.28
CA LEU A 152 -4.37 13.87 -0.61
C LEU A 152 -4.11 14.68 -1.89
N PHE A 153 -2.96 15.34 -2.00
CA PHE A 153 -2.62 16.13 -3.20
C PHE A 153 -2.67 15.28 -4.48
N SER A 154 -1.98 14.12 -4.50
CA SER A 154 -1.94 13.26 -5.69
C SER A 154 -3.31 12.66 -6.03
N PRO A 155 -4.05 12.03 -5.10
CA PRO A 155 -5.36 11.45 -5.38
C PRO A 155 -6.39 12.47 -5.84
N LEU A 156 -6.43 13.67 -5.25
CA LEU A 156 -7.36 14.72 -5.67
C LEU A 156 -7.03 15.23 -7.07
N LEU A 157 -5.75 15.38 -7.40
CA LEU A 157 -5.33 15.77 -8.74
C LEU A 157 -5.65 14.67 -9.77
N GLU A 158 -5.45 13.41 -9.40
CA GLU A 158 -5.76 12.25 -10.23
C GLU A 158 -7.28 12.12 -10.47
N CYS A 159 -8.09 12.42 -9.46
CA CYS A 159 -9.54 12.48 -9.57
C CYS A 159 -10.00 13.49 -10.63
N ILE A 160 -9.40 14.68 -10.69
CA ILE A 160 -9.77 15.68 -11.71
C ILE A 160 -9.25 15.30 -13.10
N LYS A 161 -8.08 14.65 -13.17
CA LYS A 161 -7.46 14.23 -14.45
C LYS A 161 -8.14 13.04 -15.10
N THR A 162 -8.48 12.03 -14.30
CA THR A 162 -8.89 10.70 -14.77
C THR A 162 -10.31 10.34 -14.33
N GLY A 163 -10.95 11.19 -13.52
CA GLY A 163 -12.26 10.94 -12.91
C GLY A 163 -12.19 10.11 -11.62
N THR A 164 -11.05 9.49 -11.29
CA THR A 164 -10.92 8.60 -10.13
C THR A 164 -9.69 8.95 -9.29
N GLY A 165 -9.85 9.06 -7.98
CA GLY A 165 -8.75 9.27 -7.03
C GLY A 165 -8.88 8.29 -5.87
N LEU A 166 -7.80 7.56 -5.56
CA LEU A 166 -7.84 6.45 -4.62
C LEU A 166 -6.88 6.65 -3.47
N VAL A 167 -7.35 6.23 -2.30
CA VAL A 167 -6.66 6.43 -1.05
C VAL A 167 -6.85 5.19 -0.19
N MET A 168 -5.76 4.63 0.31
CA MET A 168 -5.77 3.55 1.28
C MET A 168 -5.43 4.09 2.66
N ILE A 169 -6.22 3.69 3.65
CA ILE A 169 -5.98 4.02 5.06
C ILE A 169 -5.46 2.76 5.75
N VAL A 170 -4.24 2.82 6.29
CA VAL A 170 -3.59 1.70 6.99
C VAL A 170 -3.21 2.15 8.39
N ASN A 171 -3.51 1.34 9.40
CA ASN A 171 -3.03 1.62 10.75
C ASN A 171 -1.55 1.23 10.86
N GLU A 172 -0.68 2.18 11.23
CA GLU A 172 0.76 1.98 11.23
C GLU A 172 1.38 2.30 12.59
N GLU A 173 2.39 1.49 12.93
CA GLU A 173 3.28 1.78 14.05
C GLU A 173 4.61 2.30 13.50
N LYS A 174 5.02 3.49 13.95
CA LYS A 174 6.36 4.03 13.65
C LYS A 174 7.19 4.00 14.91
N HIS A 175 8.39 3.44 14.74
CA HIS A 175 9.41 3.39 15.76
C HIS A 175 10.52 4.34 15.37
N ASP A 176 10.91 5.23 16.28
CA ASP A 176 12.12 6.04 16.15
C ASP A 176 13.22 5.35 16.94
N GLU A 177 14.37 5.20 16.30
CA GLU A 177 15.51 4.51 16.89
C GLU A 177 16.50 5.57 17.38
N ARG A 178 16.53 5.78 18.70
CA ARG A 178 17.41 6.76 19.32
C ARG A 178 18.58 6.07 19.98
N MET A 179 19.76 6.63 19.76
CA MET A 179 20.96 6.20 20.47
C MET A 179 21.01 6.95 21.80
N ALA A 180 20.83 6.23 22.90
CA ALA A 180 20.93 6.76 24.25
C ALA A 180 22.20 6.23 24.92
N TYR A 181 22.73 6.98 25.89
CA TYR A 181 23.82 6.45 26.72
C TYR A 181 23.32 5.24 27.51
N ALA A 182 24.14 4.19 27.54
CA ALA A 182 23.83 2.95 28.24
C ALA A 182 23.70 3.22 29.74
N THR A 183 22.61 2.75 30.35
CA THR A 183 22.46 2.72 31.80
C THR A 183 23.41 1.67 32.42
N PRO A 184 23.74 1.76 33.72
CA PRO A 184 24.59 0.78 34.40
C PRO A 184 24.06 -0.67 34.32
N GLU A 185 22.75 -0.85 34.21
CA GLU A 185 22.10 -2.15 34.05
C GLU A 185 22.28 -2.70 32.63
N GLU A 186 21.98 -1.89 31.62
CA GLU A 186 22.19 -2.24 30.20
C GLU A 186 23.68 -2.52 29.91
N LEU A 187 24.61 -1.86 30.61
CA LEU A 187 26.05 -2.13 30.50
C LEU A 187 26.43 -3.54 30.96
N LYS A 188 25.70 -4.11 31.93
CA LYS A 188 25.94 -5.46 32.44
C LYS A 188 25.23 -6.54 31.62
N ASP A 189 24.11 -6.22 30.97
CA ASP A 189 23.35 -7.18 30.15
C ASP A 189 24.12 -7.59 28.88
N PRO A 190 24.45 -8.88 28.67
CA PRO A 190 25.12 -9.35 27.45
C PRO A 190 24.22 -9.35 26.21
N ASN A 191 22.89 -9.33 26.36
CA ASN A 191 21.94 -9.40 25.24
C ASN A 191 21.74 -8.05 24.54
N VAL A 192 22.07 -6.94 25.21
CA VAL A 192 21.93 -5.60 24.65
C VAL A 192 23.14 -5.26 23.76
N LYS A 193 22.88 -5.00 22.47
CA LYS A 193 23.93 -4.52 21.54
C LYS A 193 24.38 -3.11 21.94
N LYS A 194 25.67 -2.99 22.23
CA LYS A 194 26.34 -1.75 22.64
C LYS A 194 27.20 -1.21 21.52
N TYR A 195 27.18 0.10 21.34
CA TYR A 195 27.94 0.81 20.32
C TYR A 195 28.90 1.81 20.98
N SER A 196 30.11 1.99 20.46
CA SER A 196 31.03 3.00 21.00
C SER A 196 30.73 4.38 20.42
N ALA A 197 30.60 5.40 21.26
CA ALA A 197 30.56 6.79 20.80
C ALA A 197 31.97 7.24 20.36
N LYS A 198 32.07 8.02 19.29
CA LYS A 198 33.36 8.56 18.84
C LYS A 198 33.84 9.63 19.82
N GLY A 199 35.00 9.42 20.44
CA GLY A 199 35.63 10.42 21.32
C GLY A 199 35.12 10.44 22.77
N THR A 200 34.28 9.48 23.17
CA THR A 200 33.85 9.31 24.58
C THR A 200 33.98 7.84 24.99
N PRO A 201 34.38 7.54 26.23
CA PRO A 201 34.44 6.16 26.73
C PRO A 201 33.05 5.54 26.95
N SER A 202 31.99 6.36 26.89
CA SER A 202 30.61 5.94 27.10
C SER A 202 30.09 5.06 25.95
N LYS A 203 29.40 3.98 26.32
CA LYS A 203 28.71 3.11 25.35
C LYS A 203 27.29 3.64 25.11
N LEU A 204 26.85 3.54 23.87
CA LEU A 204 25.49 3.86 23.42
C LEU A 204 24.69 2.57 23.24
N VAL A 205 23.41 2.64 23.56
CA VAL A 205 22.42 1.59 23.33
C VAL A 205 21.34 2.15 22.40
N LYS A 206 20.92 1.32 21.46
CA LYS A 206 19.82 1.65 20.55
C LYS A 206 18.50 1.41 21.29
N ARG A 207 17.79 2.49 21.64
CA ARG A 207 16.43 2.42 22.19
C ARG A 207 15.43 2.63 21.07
N ILE A 208 14.42 1.78 21.05
CA ILE A 208 13.32 1.83 20.10
C ILE A 208 12.17 2.50 20.83
N ASP A 209 11.99 3.80 20.59
CA ASP A 209 10.88 4.55 21.17
C ASP A 209 9.68 4.47 20.21
N LYS A 210 8.53 4.02 20.71
CA LYS A 210 7.28 4.00 19.94
C LYS A 210 6.80 5.45 19.77
N THR A 211 7.06 6.02 18.60
CA THR A 211 6.79 7.44 18.33
C THR A 211 5.35 7.67 17.89
N TYR A 212 4.77 6.71 17.18
CA TYR A 212 3.45 6.87 16.60
C TYR A 212 2.73 5.54 16.43
N THR A 213 1.42 5.55 16.73
CA THR A 213 0.48 4.49 16.36
C THR A 213 -0.81 5.13 15.96
N GLY A 214 -1.22 4.87 14.73
CA GLY A 214 -2.45 5.44 14.21
C GLY A 214 -2.57 5.31 12.71
N PRO A 215 -3.70 5.79 12.16
CA PRO A 215 -3.96 5.69 10.74
C PRO A 215 -2.93 6.48 9.94
N ASN A 216 -2.53 5.92 8.82
CA ASN A 216 -1.74 6.56 7.80
C ASN A 216 -2.45 6.41 6.46
N ILE A 217 -2.19 7.36 5.56
CA ILE A 217 -2.86 7.46 4.28
C ILE A 217 -1.84 7.27 3.16
N TYR A 218 -2.19 6.40 2.22
CA TYR A 218 -1.39 6.10 1.05
C TYR A 218 -2.18 6.37 -0.23
N PRO A 219 -1.68 7.23 -1.14
CA PRO A 219 -2.28 7.38 -2.46
C PRO A 219 -2.05 6.09 -3.27
N ILE A 220 -3.10 5.61 -3.95
CA ILE A 220 -3.00 4.49 -4.88
C ILE A 220 -3.21 5.05 -6.29
N PRO A 221 -2.26 4.85 -7.23
CA PRO A 221 -2.46 5.22 -8.63
C PRO A 221 -3.62 4.45 -9.25
N ARG A 222 -4.42 5.10 -10.11
CA ARG A 222 -5.56 4.45 -10.78
C ARG A 222 -5.14 3.24 -11.61
N SER A 223 -3.95 3.28 -12.22
CA SER A 223 -3.40 2.18 -13.02
C SER A 223 -3.05 0.93 -12.20
N ASP A 224 -2.88 1.08 -10.89
CA ASP A 224 -2.53 -0.02 -10.00
C ASP A 224 -3.78 -0.57 -9.28
N TRP A 225 -4.99 -0.02 -9.50
CA TRP A 225 -6.20 -0.43 -8.78
C TRP A 225 -7.19 -1.19 -9.66
N VAL A 226 -7.81 -2.20 -9.06
CA VAL A 226 -8.84 -3.05 -9.67
C VAL A 226 -10.01 -3.15 -8.70
N ILE A 227 -11.21 -2.88 -9.20
CA ILE A 227 -12.49 -3.14 -8.53
C ILE A 227 -13.39 -3.95 -9.44
N SER A 228 -14.27 -4.77 -8.89
CA SER A 228 -15.32 -5.43 -9.65
C SER A 228 -16.18 -4.41 -10.41
N SER A 229 -16.38 -4.67 -11.70
CA SER A 229 -17.08 -3.77 -12.63
C SER A 229 -18.57 -3.61 -12.36
N ASP A 230 -19.18 -4.57 -11.65
CA ASP A 230 -20.58 -4.53 -11.20
C ASP A 230 -20.79 -3.72 -9.92
N ALA A 231 -19.72 -3.36 -9.22
CA ALA A 231 -19.79 -2.70 -7.91
C ALA A 231 -20.05 -1.19 -8.05
N THR A 232 -21.05 -0.69 -7.34
CA THR A 232 -21.28 0.77 -7.23
C THR A 232 -20.45 1.42 -6.12
N SER A 233 -20.08 0.61 -5.11
CA SER A 233 -19.26 1.01 -3.98
C SER A 233 -18.19 -0.03 -3.67
N ILE A 234 -17.15 0.38 -2.93
CA ILE A 234 -16.06 -0.53 -2.52
C ILE A 234 -16.59 -1.64 -1.61
N ASP A 235 -17.61 -1.37 -0.80
CA ASP A 235 -18.18 -2.31 0.16
C ASP A 235 -19.01 -3.42 -0.52
N GLU A 236 -19.55 -3.14 -1.70
CA GLU A 236 -20.31 -4.10 -2.52
C GLU A 236 -19.42 -4.92 -3.46
N ALA A 237 -18.17 -4.50 -3.67
CA ALA A 237 -17.29 -5.12 -4.65
C ALA A 237 -16.93 -6.55 -4.23
N TYR A 238 -17.21 -7.51 -5.12
CA TYR A 238 -16.78 -8.90 -4.94
C TYR A 238 -15.25 -9.00 -4.82
N MET A 239 -14.54 -8.20 -5.61
CA MET A 239 -13.09 -8.09 -5.60
C MET A 239 -12.68 -6.62 -5.65
N CYS A 240 -11.80 -6.25 -4.72
CA CYS A 240 -11.13 -4.96 -4.72
C CYS A 240 -9.67 -5.20 -4.35
N GLY A 241 -8.76 -4.72 -5.17
CA GLY A 241 -7.34 -4.97 -5.02
C GLY A 241 -6.50 -3.87 -5.64
N TYR A 242 -5.24 -3.84 -5.25
CA TYR A 242 -4.27 -2.95 -5.87
C TYR A 242 -2.91 -3.62 -5.99
N ARG A 243 -2.15 -3.19 -6.99
CA ARG A 243 -0.81 -3.67 -7.27
C ARG A 243 0.17 -3.08 -6.27
N VAL A 244 0.91 -3.95 -5.58
CA VAL A 244 1.99 -3.54 -4.68
C VAL A 244 3.32 -3.79 -5.36
N ARG A 245 4.14 -2.73 -5.50
CA ARG A 245 5.51 -2.86 -6.02
C ARG A 245 6.46 -3.12 -4.85
N LEU A 246 6.79 -4.39 -4.63
CA LEU A 246 7.73 -4.82 -3.59
C LEU A 246 9.12 -5.05 -4.17
N ARG A 247 10.15 -4.60 -3.45
CA ARG A 247 11.54 -4.97 -3.73
C ARG A 247 11.82 -6.37 -3.21
N LYS A 248 12.80 -7.07 -3.80
CA LYS A 248 13.20 -8.43 -3.37
C LYS A 248 13.41 -8.57 -1.84
N PRO A 249 14.11 -7.66 -1.13
CA PRO A 249 14.25 -7.78 0.33
C PRO A 249 12.92 -7.69 1.10
N GLN A 250 11.95 -6.94 0.58
CA GLN A 250 10.62 -6.85 1.19
C GLN A 250 9.84 -8.15 0.97
N ILE A 251 9.95 -8.74 -0.23
CA ILE A 251 9.38 -10.07 -0.53
C ILE A 251 9.99 -11.11 0.40
N ASP A 252 11.32 -11.15 0.53
CA ASP A 252 12.01 -12.08 1.44
C ASP A 252 11.56 -11.91 2.89
N SER A 253 11.31 -10.67 3.33
CA SER A 253 10.74 -10.40 4.65
C SER A 253 9.32 -10.96 4.80
N LYS A 254 8.46 -10.80 3.79
CA LYS A 254 7.10 -11.37 3.76
C LYS A 254 7.10 -12.89 3.76
N VAL A 255 8.08 -13.51 3.11
CA VAL A 255 8.30 -14.96 3.14
C VAL A 255 8.73 -15.44 4.52
N ARG A 256 9.58 -14.69 5.22
CA ARG A 256 9.95 -15.01 6.62
C ARG A 256 8.78 -14.87 7.59
N GLN A 257 7.81 -14.02 7.26
CA GLN A 257 6.55 -13.86 7.99
C GLN A 257 5.50 -14.92 7.61
N ASP A 258 5.84 -15.90 6.76
CA ASP A 258 4.93 -16.91 6.20
C ASP A 258 3.69 -16.32 5.50
N LEU A 259 3.77 -15.06 5.05
CA LEU A 259 2.70 -14.44 4.25
C LEU A 259 2.74 -14.90 2.80
N TYR A 260 3.94 -15.18 2.27
CA TYR A 260 4.17 -15.57 0.88
C TYR A 260 4.75 -16.99 0.82
N ASP A 261 4.29 -17.79 -0.14
CA ASP A 261 4.82 -19.14 -0.34
C ASP A 261 6.25 -19.11 -0.92
N LYS A 262 7.19 -19.72 -0.19
CA LYS A 262 8.60 -19.89 -0.58
C LYS A 262 8.78 -20.43 -2.00
N LYS A 263 7.87 -21.30 -2.46
CA LYS A 263 7.94 -21.90 -3.81
C LYS A 263 7.61 -20.89 -4.91
N GLU A 264 6.61 -20.06 -4.68
CA GLU A 264 6.08 -19.10 -5.66
C GLU A 264 6.91 -17.81 -5.73
N VAL A 265 7.66 -17.48 -4.68
CA VAL A 265 8.54 -16.30 -4.64
C VAL A 265 9.61 -16.30 -5.73
N LYS A 266 10.05 -17.48 -6.17
CA LYS A 266 10.95 -17.60 -7.32
C LYS A 266 10.33 -17.05 -8.61
N LYS A 267 9.01 -17.21 -8.80
CA LYS A 267 8.29 -16.63 -9.95
C LYS A 267 8.12 -15.12 -9.80
N LEU A 268 7.85 -14.64 -8.58
CA LEU A 268 7.69 -13.20 -8.30
C LEU A 268 8.99 -12.40 -8.40
N THR A 269 10.13 -13.05 -8.17
CA THR A 269 11.46 -12.44 -8.21
C THR A 269 12.22 -12.76 -9.49
N ALA A 270 11.62 -13.53 -10.39
CA ALA A 270 12.19 -13.73 -11.72
C ALA A 270 12.32 -12.35 -12.38
N PRO A 271 13.47 -12.05 -13.01
CA PRO A 271 13.58 -10.84 -13.79
C PRO A 271 12.47 -10.85 -14.84
N ASP A 272 11.81 -9.72 -15.05
CA ASP A 272 11.03 -9.52 -16.26
C ASP A 272 11.93 -9.84 -17.47
N LYS A 273 11.37 -10.34 -18.57
CA LYS A 273 12.13 -10.61 -19.81
C LYS A 273 13.13 -9.48 -20.01
N VAL A 274 14.41 -9.84 -20.14
CA VAL A 274 15.51 -8.88 -20.19
C VAL A 274 15.14 -7.87 -21.28
N ASP A 275 15.07 -6.60 -20.91
CA ASP A 275 14.71 -5.53 -21.83
C ASP A 275 15.66 -5.63 -23.04
N GLU A 276 15.15 -5.60 -24.27
CA GLU A 276 15.95 -5.84 -25.49
C GLU A 276 17.19 -4.92 -25.53
N ALA A 277 17.08 -3.74 -24.91
CA ALA A 277 18.20 -2.80 -24.77
C ALA A 277 19.35 -3.36 -23.90
N THR A 278 19.05 -4.15 -22.89
CA THR A 278 20.03 -4.84 -22.04
C THR A 278 20.61 -6.06 -22.76
N GLU A 279 19.80 -6.82 -23.50
CA GLU A 279 20.29 -7.91 -24.34
C GLU A 279 21.27 -7.39 -25.40
N ARG A 280 20.89 -6.34 -26.13
CA ARG A 280 21.77 -5.67 -27.11
C ARG A 280 23.06 -5.11 -26.49
N ARG A 281 23.01 -4.67 -25.23
CA ARG A 281 24.22 -4.22 -24.50
C ARG A 281 25.10 -5.38 -24.06
N ALA A 282 24.52 -6.50 -23.64
CA ALA A 282 25.26 -7.71 -23.28
C ALA A 282 25.95 -8.30 -24.53
N GLU A 283 25.22 -8.38 -25.65
CA GLU A 283 25.74 -8.76 -26.96
C GLU A 283 26.87 -7.83 -27.43
N ALA A 284 26.68 -6.50 -27.34
CA ALA A 284 27.72 -5.53 -27.71
C ALA A 284 28.96 -5.57 -26.80
N GLN A 285 28.82 -6.07 -25.57
CA GLN A 285 29.94 -6.22 -24.63
C GLN A 285 30.59 -7.62 -24.69
N GLY A 286 30.13 -8.50 -25.58
CA GLY A 286 30.64 -9.87 -25.70
C GLY A 286 30.49 -10.68 -24.41
N LYS A 287 29.52 -10.33 -23.56
CA LYS A 287 29.20 -11.05 -22.34
C LYS A 287 27.92 -11.84 -22.61
N GLU A 288 28.09 -13.14 -22.81
CA GLU A 288 26.99 -14.12 -22.68
C GLU A 288 26.45 -14.15 -21.25
#